data_AF-A0A1F1ZXF1-F1
#
_entry.id   AF-A0A1F1ZXF1-F1
#
_cell.length_a   1.000
_cell.length_b   1.000
_cell.length_c   1.000
_cell.angle_alpha   90.00
_cell.angle_beta   90.00
_cell.angle_gamma   90.00
#
_symmetry.space_group_name_H-M   'P 1'
#
loop_
_entity.id
_entity.type
_entity.pdbx_description
1 polymer ?
#
loop_
_entity_poly.entity_id
_entity_poly.type
_entity_poly.pdbx_seq_one_letter_code
_entity_poly.pdbx_strand_id
1 'polypeptide(L)'
;MGAHTLLASQATSLVELATPAMTTIGSELGETVTLAVFLDHEVTYVHSVPSSQRISYNPEMYTRRPLWPTSAGKILLATSENPELKTHVLTSENLKAETLEAEIASVRQRGYGLNISETAADVSAFALGLMIGSSLAAAITVGGPNVRMRPHIEEMVNTACSAISNSGLDVWDFT
;
A
#
# COMPACT_ATOMS: atom_id res chain seq x y z
N MET A 1 -16.48 -16.68 16.40
CA MET A 1 -16.04 -17.23 15.10
C MET A 1 -16.76 -16.55 13.91
N GLY A 2 -16.78 -15.20 13.86
CA GLY A 2 -17.60 -14.47 12.87
C GLY A 2 -16.82 -13.43 12.05
N ALA A 3 -16.05 -12.56 12.71
CA ALA A 3 -15.31 -11.49 12.05
C ALA A 3 -14.15 -12.01 11.17
N HIS A 4 -13.37 -12.98 11.64
CA HIS A 4 -12.25 -13.54 10.86
C HIS A 4 -12.69 -14.24 9.56
N THR A 5 -13.83 -14.94 9.57
CA THR A 5 -14.35 -15.63 8.39
C THR A 5 -14.90 -14.65 7.35
N LEU A 6 -15.56 -13.57 7.79
CA LEU A 6 -16.05 -12.49 6.92
C LEU A 6 -14.92 -11.68 6.28
N LEU A 7 -13.87 -11.37 7.06
CA LEU A 7 -12.65 -10.74 6.56
C LEU A 7 -11.92 -11.65 5.57
N ALA A 8 -11.86 -12.96 5.83
CA ALA A 8 -11.28 -13.91 4.90
C ALA A 8 -12.09 -13.98 3.59
N SER A 9 -13.43 -14.00 3.63
CA SER A 9 -14.24 -14.02 2.41
C SER A 9 -14.17 -12.72 1.60
N GLN A 10 -14.12 -11.56 2.27
CA GLN A 10 -13.93 -10.27 1.59
C GLN A 10 -12.51 -10.16 1.01
N ALA A 11 -11.50 -10.61 1.76
CA ALA A 11 -10.13 -10.66 1.27
C ALA A 11 -9.99 -11.57 0.05
N THR A 12 -10.64 -12.74 0.02
CA THR A 12 -10.65 -13.61 -1.18
C THR A 12 -11.24 -12.89 -2.39
N SER A 13 -12.37 -12.19 -2.23
CA SER A 13 -12.97 -11.43 -3.33
C SER A 13 -12.08 -10.27 -3.80
N LEU A 14 -11.44 -9.55 -2.87
CA LEU A 14 -10.50 -8.48 -3.20
C LEU A 14 -9.24 -9.00 -3.92
N VAL A 15 -8.73 -10.16 -3.51
CA VAL A 15 -7.59 -10.81 -4.17
C VAL A 15 -7.96 -11.17 -5.60
N GLU A 16 -9.11 -11.81 -5.82
CA GLU A 16 -9.57 -12.18 -7.16
C GLU A 16 -9.73 -10.94 -8.06
N LEU A 17 -10.29 -9.84 -7.53
CA LEU A 17 -10.47 -8.59 -8.26
C LEU A 17 -9.14 -7.87 -8.57
N ALA A 18 -8.19 -7.86 -7.63
CA ALA A 18 -6.92 -7.13 -7.77
C ALA A 18 -5.84 -7.90 -8.53
N THR A 19 -5.92 -9.24 -8.58
CA THR A 19 -4.89 -10.10 -9.18
C THR A 19 -4.57 -9.75 -10.64
N PRO A 20 -5.54 -9.46 -11.53
CA PRO A 20 -5.25 -9.06 -12.91
C PRO A 20 -4.36 -7.81 -12.98
N ALA A 21 -4.73 -6.74 -12.26
CA ALA A 21 -3.95 -5.52 -12.19
C ALA A 21 -2.54 -5.79 -11.62
N MET A 22 -2.47 -6.50 -10.50
CA MET A 22 -1.18 -6.82 -9.85
C MET A 22 -0.26 -7.65 -10.75
N THR A 23 -0.81 -8.56 -11.54
CA THR A 23 -0.05 -9.39 -12.48
C THR A 23 0.52 -8.53 -13.61
N THR A 24 -0.29 -7.63 -14.18
CA THR A 24 0.16 -6.66 -15.18
C THR A 24 1.27 -5.78 -14.62
N ILE A 25 1.09 -5.19 -13.44
CA ILE A 25 2.09 -4.37 -12.75
C ILE A 25 3.39 -5.16 -12.56
N GLY A 26 3.32 -6.39 -12.03
CA GLY A 26 4.49 -7.23 -11.81
C GLY A 26 5.22 -7.56 -13.11
N SER A 27 4.48 -7.77 -14.20
CA SER A 27 5.06 -8.04 -15.52
C SER A 27 5.75 -6.82 -16.14
N GLU A 28 5.19 -5.64 -15.94
CA GLU A 28 5.70 -4.38 -16.52
C GLU A 28 6.86 -3.80 -15.72
N LEU A 29 6.79 -3.88 -14.38
CA LEU A 29 7.77 -3.26 -13.48
C LEU A 29 8.85 -4.23 -13.01
N GLY A 30 8.58 -5.54 -13.02
CA GLY A 30 9.51 -6.57 -12.54
C GLY A 30 9.77 -6.58 -11.04
N GLU A 31 9.12 -5.71 -10.26
CA GLU A 31 9.24 -5.64 -8.80
C GLU A 31 8.12 -6.38 -8.08
N THR A 32 8.28 -6.56 -6.77
CA THR A 32 7.30 -7.29 -5.96
C THR A 32 6.06 -6.42 -5.77
N VAL A 33 4.91 -6.97 -6.16
CA VAL A 33 3.59 -6.36 -5.95
C VAL A 33 2.91 -7.06 -4.79
N THR A 34 2.29 -6.32 -3.87
CA THR A 34 1.48 -6.91 -2.79
C THR A 34 0.13 -6.24 -2.68
N LEU A 35 -0.87 -7.01 -2.26
CA LEU A 35 -2.17 -6.50 -1.84
C LEU A 35 -2.18 -6.38 -0.32
N ALA A 36 -2.34 -5.15 0.15
CA ALA A 36 -2.43 -4.79 1.55
C ALA A 36 -3.89 -4.55 1.94
N VAL A 37 -4.31 -5.14 3.05
CA VAL A 37 -5.60 -4.85 3.70
C VAL A 37 -5.37 -4.23 5.07
N PHE A 38 -6.36 -3.48 5.53
CA PHE A 38 -6.32 -2.77 6.80
C PHE A 38 -7.19 -3.51 7.83
N LEU A 39 -6.61 -3.79 8.99
CA LEU A 39 -7.33 -4.38 10.11
C LEU A 39 -6.96 -3.64 11.37
N ASP A 40 -7.96 -3.07 12.04
CA ASP A 40 -7.78 -2.21 13.21
C ASP A 40 -6.82 -1.04 12.91
N HIS A 41 -5.62 -1.08 13.49
CA HIS A 41 -4.57 -0.07 13.36
C HIS A 41 -3.32 -0.65 12.66
N GLU A 42 -3.51 -1.64 11.80
CA GLU A 42 -2.41 -2.40 11.19
C GLU A 42 -2.65 -2.67 9.70
N VAL A 43 -1.55 -2.93 9.00
CA VAL A 43 -1.51 -3.37 7.60
C VAL A 43 -1.17 -4.86 7.56
N THR A 44 -1.86 -5.62 6.72
CA THR A 44 -1.51 -7.03 6.44
C THR A 44 -1.43 -7.25 4.93
N TYR A 45 -0.33 -7.85 4.45
CA TYR A 45 -0.24 -8.28 3.06
C TYR A 45 -0.89 -9.66 2.90
N VAL A 46 -1.90 -9.75 2.04
CA VAL A 46 -2.74 -10.96 1.89
C VAL A 46 -2.55 -11.66 0.56
N HIS A 47 -1.93 -10.99 -0.41
CA HIS A 47 -1.54 -11.56 -1.70
C HIS A 47 -0.30 -10.88 -2.26
N SER A 48 0.46 -11.58 -3.09
CA SER A 48 1.66 -11.03 -3.72
C SER A 48 1.88 -11.63 -5.11
N VAL A 49 2.33 -10.77 -6.03
CA VAL A 49 3.00 -11.16 -7.27
C VAL A 49 4.50 -10.96 -7.04
N PRO A 50 5.30 -12.05 -6.99
CA PRO A 50 6.71 -11.95 -6.67
C PRO A 50 7.48 -11.28 -7.82
N SER A 51 8.52 -10.52 -7.46
CA SER A 51 9.45 -9.94 -8.42
C SER A 51 10.10 -11.00 -9.33
N SER A 52 10.35 -10.64 -10.59
CA SER A 52 11.13 -11.43 -11.54
C SER A 52 12.66 -11.25 -11.38
N GLN A 53 13.09 -10.36 -10.48
CA GLN A 53 14.49 -10.02 -10.25
C GLN A 53 15.15 -10.98 -9.25
N ARG A 54 16.45 -11.27 -9.45
CA ARG A 54 17.23 -12.14 -8.54
C ARG A 54 17.42 -11.53 -7.15
N ILE A 55 17.56 -10.21 -7.09
CA ILE A 55 17.60 -9.45 -5.84
C ILE A 55 16.30 -8.67 -5.75
N SER A 56 15.45 -9.06 -4.81
CA SER A 56 14.08 -8.58 -4.70
C SER A 56 13.65 -8.43 -3.25
N TYR A 57 12.64 -7.59 -3.06
CA TYR A 57 11.93 -7.48 -1.79
C TYR A 57 10.93 -8.63 -1.67
N ASN A 58 11.03 -9.42 -0.60
CA ASN A 58 10.09 -10.52 -0.35
C ASN A 58 9.51 -10.37 1.06
N PRO A 59 8.40 -9.63 1.23
CA PRO A 59 7.80 -9.45 2.54
C PRO A 59 7.16 -10.74 3.05
N GLU A 60 7.19 -10.91 4.37
CA GLU A 60 6.40 -11.95 5.02
C GLU A 60 4.89 -11.66 4.84
N MET A 61 4.16 -12.67 4.37
CA MET A 61 2.72 -12.62 4.09
C MET A 61 1.91 -12.97 5.33
N TYR A 62 0.71 -12.40 5.44
CA TYR A 62 -0.22 -12.59 6.58
C TYR A 62 0.32 -12.15 7.94
N THR A 63 1.39 -11.37 7.96
CA THR A 63 1.94 -10.72 9.15
C THR A 63 1.36 -9.32 9.32
N ARG A 64 0.94 -9.00 10.54
CA ARG A 64 0.49 -7.66 10.95
C ARG A 64 1.68 -6.70 11.03
N ARG A 65 1.53 -5.52 10.43
CA ARG A 65 2.54 -4.46 10.37
C ARG A 65 1.93 -3.15 10.88
N PRO A 66 2.70 -2.28 11.53
CA PRO A 66 2.23 -0.95 11.91
C PRO A 66 1.82 -0.13 10.67
N LEU A 67 0.92 0.84 10.83
CA LEU A 67 0.56 1.75 9.73
C LEU A 67 1.77 2.56 9.27
N TRP A 68 2.55 3.05 10.22
CA TRP A 68 3.76 3.82 9.98
C TRP A 68 5.01 2.94 10.12
N PRO A 69 6.05 3.09 9.27
CA PRO A 69 6.15 4.00 8.12
C PRO A 69 5.75 3.33 6.79
N THR A 70 4.86 2.33 6.81
CA THR A 70 4.52 1.58 5.59
C THR A 70 3.84 2.46 4.54
N SER A 71 4.15 2.23 3.25
CA SER A 71 3.51 2.97 2.16
C SER A 71 1.99 2.79 2.15
N ALA A 72 1.50 1.57 2.41
CA ALA A 72 0.07 1.27 2.50
C ALA A 72 -0.61 1.92 3.70
N GLY A 73 0.00 1.92 4.89
CA GLY A 73 -0.58 2.56 6.06
C GLY A 73 -0.64 4.09 5.92
N LYS A 74 0.32 4.69 5.21
CA LYS A 74 0.27 6.11 4.82
C LYS A 74 -0.93 6.43 3.92
N ILE A 75 -1.35 5.51 3.03
CA ILE A 75 -2.61 5.64 2.27
C ILE A 75 -3.81 5.67 3.23
N LEU A 76 -3.93 4.70 4.14
CA LEU A 76 -5.04 4.65 5.10
C LEU A 76 -5.12 5.93 5.95
N LEU A 77 -3.98 6.43 6.43
CA LEU A 77 -3.90 7.65 7.23
C LEU A 77 -4.32 8.89 6.42
N ALA A 78 -4.06 8.91 5.11
CA ALA A 78 -4.44 10.00 4.23
C ALA A 78 -5.93 9.99 3.86
N THR A 79 -6.52 8.80 3.70
CA THR A 79 -7.93 8.64 3.29
C THR A 79 -8.90 8.64 4.46
N SER A 80 -8.45 8.26 5.66
CA SER A 80 -9.35 8.08 6.80
C SER A 80 -9.63 9.38 7.56
N GLU A 81 -10.89 9.57 7.94
CA GLU A 81 -11.32 10.63 8.87
C GLU A 81 -11.23 10.20 10.34
N ASN A 82 -10.89 8.93 10.63
CA ASN A 82 -10.83 8.42 12.00
C ASN A 82 -9.62 9.02 12.76
N PRO A 83 -9.84 9.86 13.80
CA PRO A 83 -8.75 10.45 14.58
C PRO A 83 -7.97 9.42 15.43
N GLU A 84 -8.55 8.26 15.72
CA GLU A 84 -7.91 7.20 16.50
C GLU A 84 -6.69 6.61 15.77
N LEU A 85 -6.73 6.49 14.44
CA LEU A 85 -5.60 6.00 13.65
C LEU A 85 -4.38 6.90 13.81
N LYS A 86 -4.58 8.22 13.77
CA LYS A 86 -3.51 9.20 13.96
C LYS A 86 -2.98 9.13 15.40
N THR A 87 -3.88 9.09 16.38
CA THR A 87 -3.53 9.01 17.80
C THR A 87 -2.72 7.74 18.09
N HIS A 88 -3.11 6.61 17.50
CA HIS A 88 -2.38 5.36 17.60
C HIS A 88 -0.95 5.49 17.07
N VAL A 89 -0.77 6.01 15.86
CA VAL A 89 0.58 6.19 15.27
C VAL A 89 1.45 7.15 16.08
N LEU A 90 0.90 8.27 16.54
CA LEU A 90 1.65 9.24 17.37
C LEU A 90 2.15 8.59 18.67
N THR A 91 1.33 7.75 19.28
CA THR A 91 1.67 7.07 20.53
C THR A 91 2.58 5.85 20.35
N SER A 92 2.34 5.00 19.34
CA SER A 92 3.13 3.79 19.11
C SER A 92 4.53 4.09 18.60
N GLU A 93 4.68 5.10 17.74
CA GLU A 93 5.95 5.44 17.11
C GLU A 93 6.70 6.58 17.81
N ASN A 94 6.13 7.14 18.88
CA ASN A 94 6.64 8.36 19.53
C ASN A 94 6.91 9.49 18.51
N LEU A 95 6.01 9.62 17.54
CA LEU A 95 6.13 10.53 16.40
C LEU A 95 5.56 11.91 16.76
N LYS A 96 6.20 12.97 16.27
CA LYS A 96 5.67 14.33 16.40
C LYS A 96 4.44 14.51 15.51
N ALA A 97 3.42 15.20 16.01
CA ALA A 97 2.18 15.45 15.28
C ALA A 97 2.44 16.11 13.93
N GLU A 98 3.33 17.09 13.90
CA GLU A 98 3.66 17.86 12.70
C GLU A 98 4.29 16.98 11.62
N THR A 99 5.08 15.96 12.01
CA THR A 99 5.68 15.01 11.05
C THR A 99 4.61 14.15 10.40
N LEU A 100 3.66 13.64 11.19
CA LEU A 100 2.57 12.81 10.68
C LEU A 100 1.64 13.63 9.76
N GLU A 101 1.30 14.85 10.16
CA GLU A 101 0.47 15.75 9.37
C GLU A 101 1.12 16.15 8.05
N ALA A 102 2.42 16.42 8.06
CA ALA A 102 3.18 16.71 6.84
C ALA A 102 3.19 15.53 5.88
N GLU A 103 3.40 14.29 6.37
CA GLU A 103 3.36 13.11 5.50
C GLU A 103 1.94 12.89 4.94
N ILE A 104 0.90 13.01 5.76
CA ILE A 104 -0.49 12.89 5.32
C ILE A 104 -0.80 13.91 4.21
N ALA A 105 -0.38 15.16 4.40
CA ALA A 105 -0.55 16.21 3.39
C ALA A 105 0.21 15.87 2.09
N SER A 106 1.43 15.34 2.19
CA SER A 106 2.21 14.91 1.02
C SER A 106 1.55 13.77 0.25
N VAL A 107 1.04 12.75 0.96
CA VAL A 107 0.32 11.62 0.36
C VAL A 107 -0.92 12.10 -0.38
N ARG A 108 -1.71 13.00 0.24
CA ARG A 108 -2.87 13.64 -0.38
C ARG A 108 -2.50 14.46 -1.61
N GLN A 109 -1.40 15.20 -1.56
CA GLN A 109 -0.97 16.02 -2.70
C GLN A 109 -0.52 15.18 -3.91
N ARG A 110 0.17 14.06 -3.67
CA ARG A 110 0.76 13.24 -4.76
C ARG A 110 -0.12 12.05 -5.19
N GLY A 111 -1.12 11.67 -4.40
CA GLY A 111 -2.04 10.57 -4.69
C GLY A 111 -1.51 9.16 -4.36
N TYR A 112 -0.32 9.03 -3.76
CA TYR A 112 0.26 7.73 -3.41
C TYR A 112 1.04 7.76 -2.10
N GLY A 113 1.17 6.62 -1.43
CA GLY A 113 1.99 6.46 -0.22
C GLY A 113 3.41 6.08 -0.58
N LEU A 114 4.42 6.63 0.10
CA LEU A 114 5.83 6.25 -0.10
C LEU A 114 6.45 5.68 1.17
N ASN A 115 7.30 4.69 0.97
CA ASN A 115 8.26 4.21 1.94
C ASN A 115 9.65 4.32 1.30
N ILE A 116 10.48 5.25 1.77
CA ILE A 116 11.84 5.45 1.23
C ILE A 116 12.85 5.06 2.29
N SER A 117 13.14 3.76 2.36
CA SER A 117 14.08 3.18 3.32
C SER A 117 13.72 3.40 4.78
N GLU A 118 12.42 3.49 5.05
CA GLU A 118 11.89 3.71 6.39
C GLU A 118 11.66 2.37 7.10
N THR A 119 11.24 1.33 6.37
CA THR A 119 11.07 -0.03 6.94
C THR A 119 12.33 -0.88 6.82
N ALA A 120 13.15 -0.66 5.79
CA ALA A 120 14.40 -1.37 5.56
C ALA A 120 15.34 -0.50 4.71
N ALA A 121 16.61 -0.39 5.12
CA ALA A 121 17.57 0.58 4.57
C ALA A 121 17.74 0.50 3.03
N ASP A 122 17.64 -0.70 2.45
CA ASP A 122 17.88 -0.93 1.03
C ASP A 122 16.61 -1.05 0.18
N VAL A 123 15.43 -0.87 0.78
CA VAL A 123 14.14 -1.05 0.12
C VAL A 123 13.41 0.28 0.03
N SER A 124 12.77 0.51 -1.12
CA SER A 124 11.75 1.55 -1.29
C SER A 124 10.48 0.90 -1.82
N ALA A 125 9.33 1.50 -1.48
CA ALA A 125 8.03 1.06 -1.96
C ALA A 125 7.09 2.24 -2.14
N PHE A 126 6.15 2.11 -3.06
CA PHE A 126 4.98 2.98 -3.13
C PHE A 126 3.70 2.19 -2.91
N ALA A 127 2.60 2.88 -2.63
CA ALA A 127 1.27 2.28 -2.50
C ALA A 127 0.20 3.15 -3.17
N LEU A 128 -0.76 2.48 -3.79
CA LEU A 128 -1.96 3.06 -4.39
C LEU A 128 -3.19 2.50 -3.67
N GLY A 129 -4.10 3.37 -3.25
CA GLY A 129 -5.36 2.96 -2.62
C GLY A 129 -6.33 2.39 -3.64
N LEU A 130 -7.00 1.30 -3.30
CA LEU A 130 -8.11 0.73 -4.07
C LEU A 130 -9.43 1.12 -3.42
N MET A 131 -10.31 1.74 -4.20
CA MET A 131 -11.62 2.20 -3.74
C MET A 131 -12.72 1.22 -4.14
N ILE A 132 -13.69 1.02 -3.23
CA ILE A 132 -14.99 0.41 -3.54
C ILE A 132 -16.05 1.41 -3.13
N GLY A 133 -16.67 2.04 -4.13
CA GLY A 133 -17.50 3.22 -3.89
C GLY A 133 -16.67 4.33 -3.25
N SER A 134 -17.12 4.85 -2.11
CA SER A 134 -16.41 5.91 -1.37
C SER A 134 -15.43 5.38 -0.30
N SER A 135 -15.27 4.07 -0.17
CA SER A 135 -14.45 3.47 0.90
C SER A 135 -13.14 2.91 0.37
N LEU A 136 -12.05 3.19 1.09
CA LEU A 136 -10.76 2.53 0.84
C LEU A 136 -10.86 1.06 1.24
N ALA A 137 -10.79 0.17 0.26
CA ALA A 137 -10.95 -1.28 0.47
C ALA A 137 -9.61 -1.99 0.71
N ALA A 138 -8.56 -1.57 0.01
CA ALA A 138 -7.22 -2.15 0.08
C ALA A 138 -6.19 -1.15 -0.45
N ALA A 139 -4.92 -1.54 -0.47
CA ALA A 139 -3.89 -0.85 -1.23
C ALA A 139 -3.03 -1.86 -2.01
N ILE A 140 -2.66 -1.52 -3.25
CA ILE A 140 -1.61 -2.22 -3.98
C ILE A 140 -0.29 -1.53 -3.69
N THR A 141 0.72 -2.30 -3.29
CA THR A 141 2.08 -1.79 -3.09
C THR A 141 3.03 -2.37 -4.12
N VAL A 142 3.99 -1.59 -4.60
CA VAL A 142 5.13 -2.08 -5.36
C VAL A 142 6.40 -1.76 -4.59
N GLY A 143 7.22 -2.77 -4.32
CA GLY A 143 8.42 -2.63 -3.50
C GLY A 143 9.61 -3.40 -4.05
N GLY A 144 10.79 -2.79 -3.93
CA GLY A 144 12.03 -3.33 -4.47
C GLY A 144 13.27 -2.59 -3.97
N PRO A 145 14.47 -2.97 -4.43
CA PRO A 145 15.73 -2.32 -4.09
C PRO A 145 15.74 -0.83 -4.48
N ASN A 146 16.29 0.00 -3.59
CA ASN A 146 16.39 1.46 -3.77
C ASN A 146 16.92 1.89 -5.14
N VAL A 147 17.95 1.19 -5.62
CA VAL A 147 18.65 1.52 -6.88
C VAL A 147 17.77 1.41 -8.12
N ARG A 148 16.69 0.60 -8.08
CA ARG A 148 15.72 0.48 -9.17
C ARG A 148 14.46 1.30 -8.91
N MET A 149 14.00 1.33 -7.66
CA MET A 149 12.77 2.03 -7.30
C MET A 149 12.91 3.56 -7.37
N ARG A 150 13.90 4.14 -6.67
CA ARG A 150 13.95 5.58 -6.42
C ARG A 150 14.06 6.45 -7.69
N PRO A 151 14.91 6.10 -8.69
CA PRO A 151 15.04 6.93 -9.89
C PRO A 151 13.78 6.95 -10.77
N HIS A 152 12.90 5.95 -10.62
CA HIS A 152 11.77 5.71 -11.52
C HIS A 152 10.40 5.76 -10.82
N ILE A 153 10.34 6.21 -9.57
CA ILE A 153 9.15 5.97 -8.74
C ILE A 153 7.87 6.60 -9.31
N GLU A 154 7.96 7.79 -9.88
CA GLU A 154 6.82 8.47 -10.50
C GLU A 154 6.35 7.76 -11.78
N GLU A 155 7.28 7.31 -12.61
CA GLU A 155 6.99 6.51 -13.80
C GLU A 155 6.30 5.20 -13.42
N MET A 156 6.85 4.49 -12.43
CA MET A 156 6.30 3.24 -11.92
C MET A 156 4.91 3.42 -11.31
N VAL A 157 4.67 4.53 -10.60
CA VAL A 157 3.34 4.89 -10.08
C VAL A 157 2.36 5.07 -11.23
N ASN A 158 2.72 5.82 -12.28
CA ASN A 158 1.83 6.05 -13.43
C ASN A 158 1.48 4.76 -14.17
N THR A 159 2.47 3.88 -14.37
CA THR A 159 2.25 2.53 -14.92
C THR A 159 1.30 1.73 -14.05
N ALA A 160 1.51 1.74 -12.73
CA ALA A 160 0.65 1.00 -11.80
C ALA A 160 -0.78 1.55 -11.75
N CYS A 161 -0.97 2.88 -11.71
CA CYS A 161 -2.29 3.50 -11.81
C CYS A 161 -3.01 3.07 -13.09
N SER A 162 -2.32 3.12 -14.23
CA SER A 162 -2.89 2.74 -15.53
C SER A 162 -3.33 1.26 -15.54
N ALA A 163 -2.51 0.37 -14.99
CA ALA A 163 -2.83 -1.05 -14.89
C ALA A 163 -4.05 -1.34 -13.99
N ILE A 164 -4.19 -0.59 -12.88
CA ILE A 164 -5.35 -0.71 -11.98
C ILE A 164 -6.62 -0.23 -12.69
N SER A 165 -6.59 0.98 -13.27
CA SER A 165 -7.74 1.55 -13.97
C SER A 165 -8.18 0.70 -15.17
N ASN A 166 -7.23 0.18 -15.95
CA ASN A 166 -7.52 -0.72 -17.08
C ASN A 166 -8.15 -2.05 -16.65
N SER A 167 -7.99 -2.44 -15.39
CA SER A 167 -8.63 -3.63 -14.81
C SER A 167 -10.04 -3.35 -14.26
N GLY A 168 -10.55 -2.13 -14.43
CA GLY A 168 -11.87 -1.72 -13.95
C GLY A 168 -11.94 -1.44 -12.46
N LEU A 169 -10.80 -1.21 -11.81
CA LEU A 169 -10.70 -0.85 -10.40
C LEU A 169 -10.45 0.66 -10.26
N ASP A 170 -11.02 1.24 -9.22
CA ASP A 170 -10.85 2.65 -8.90
C ASP A 170 -9.60 2.85 -8.02
N VAL A 171 -8.69 3.68 -8.51
CA VAL A 171 -7.55 4.15 -7.72
C VAL A 171 -8.01 5.36 -6.90
N TRP A 172 -7.65 5.40 -5.63
CA TRP A 172 -7.87 6.58 -4.81
C TRP A 172 -7.10 7.77 -5.40
N ASP A 173 -7.83 8.84 -5.65
CA ASP A 173 -7.30 10.17 -5.94
C ASP A 173 -7.88 11.16 -4.92
N PHE A 174 -7.08 12.13 -4.49
CA PHE A 174 -7.50 13.15 -3.55
C PHE A 174 -7.93 14.46 -4.23
N THR A 175 -7.83 14.56 -5.56
CA THR A 175 -8.28 15.74 -6.32
C THR A 175 -9.79 15.93 -6.36
#